data_AF-A0A7C4L2B9-F1
#
_entry.id   AF-A0A7C4L2B9-F1
#
_cell.length_a   1.000
_cell.length_b   1.000
_cell.length_c   1.000
_cell.angle_alpha   90.00
_cell.angle_beta   90.00
_cell.angle_gamma   90.00
#
_symmetry.space_group_name_H-M   'P 1'
#
loop_
_entity.id
_entity.type
_entity.pdbx_description
1 polymer ?
#
loop_
_entity_poly.entity_id
_entity_poly.type
_entity_poly.pdbx_seq_one_letter_code
_entity_poly.pdbx_strand_id
1 'polypeptide(L)'
;VAGFGRVSDWYRNIIANPQVEVWLPDGWWAGIAEEVLDAEMRLPVLRQVLIASGFAARLFGVDPLKLSDEELSRLTHDYRLIRIRRTVARRGKIIIPAFAVGRTQELVYCLNRLVSEGEIDPLPVYVDSPLAVNATRVFQKHADLFDAETQEFVRNGTHPALSFPQLTYIQSVEESKALNDRHESMIIISASGMAENGRILHHLRNNLQNPRNTVLIVSWQAPNTLGRRLAEREPAVRIFGELCERRAEVVTIGGFSAHAGQDMLVKYAQASQSSIQKLFLVHGEANAAGALIEKLNQAGFRDIRYPARGSFFDW
;
A
#
# COMPACT_ATOMS: atom_id res chain seq x y z
N VAL A 1 14.34 30.69 -13.44
CA VAL A 1 15.54 29.84 -13.64
C VAL A 1 15.23 28.42 -13.21
N ALA A 2 15.38 27.43 -14.10
CA ALA A 2 15.39 26.03 -13.71
C ALA A 2 16.59 25.81 -12.77
N GLY A 3 16.33 25.44 -11.52
CA GLY A 3 17.35 25.35 -10.46
C GLY A 3 16.79 24.75 -9.18
N PHE A 4 17.65 24.51 -8.21
CA PHE A 4 17.30 23.92 -6.90
C PHE A 4 17.20 25.00 -5.81
N GLY A 5 16.54 24.68 -4.69
CA GLY A 5 16.52 25.54 -3.51
C GLY A 5 15.47 26.66 -3.50
N ARG A 6 15.49 27.47 -2.42
CA ARG A 6 14.46 28.50 -2.12
C ARG A 6 14.38 29.63 -3.15
N VAL A 7 15.40 29.76 -3.98
CA VAL A 7 15.47 30.78 -5.02
C VAL A 7 14.81 30.35 -6.32
N SER A 8 14.45 29.08 -6.46
CA SER A 8 13.83 28.55 -7.67
C SER A 8 12.36 28.96 -7.81
N ASP A 9 11.97 29.31 -9.04
CA ASP A 9 10.61 29.80 -9.32
C ASP A 9 9.55 28.72 -9.08
N TRP A 10 9.85 27.46 -9.39
CA TRP A 10 8.93 26.35 -9.14
C TRP A 10 8.63 26.18 -7.64
N TYR A 11 9.65 26.29 -6.78
CA TYR A 11 9.48 26.16 -5.33
C TYR A 11 8.68 27.33 -4.77
N ARG A 12 9.00 28.57 -5.18
CA ARG A 12 8.23 29.76 -4.78
C ARG A 12 6.77 29.67 -5.20
N ASN A 13 6.52 29.17 -6.41
CA ASN A 13 5.17 28.97 -6.93
C ASN A 13 4.40 27.89 -6.14
N ILE A 14 5.04 26.77 -5.81
CA ILE A 14 4.45 25.71 -4.97
C ILE A 14 4.13 26.21 -3.56
N ILE A 15 5.02 27.00 -2.95
CA ILE A 15 4.76 27.56 -1.60
C ILE A 15 3.64 28.60 -1.64
N ALA A 16 3.55 29.42 -2.69
CA ALA A 16 2.49 30.41 -2.84
C ALA A 16 1.13 29.79 -3.21
N ASN A 17 1.13 28.74 -4.03
CA ASN A 17 -0.04 28.01 -4.50
C ASN A 17 0.22 26.50 -4.37
N PRO A 18 -0.09 25.90 -3.21
CA PRO A 18 0.27 24.51 -2.93
C PRO A 18 -0.65 23.50 -3.64
N GLN A 19 -1.72 23.94 -4.31
CA GLN A 19 -2.53 23.04 -5.12
C GLN A 19 -1.78 22.70 -6.41
N VAL A 20 -1.45 21.42 -6.58
CA VAL A 20 -0.67 20.93 -7.72
C VAL A 20 -1.42 19.79 -8.41
N GLU A 21 -1.23 19.73 -9.73
CA GLU A 21 -1.55 18.57 -10.54
C GLU A 21 -0.25 17.93 -11.01
N VAL A 22 -0.13 16.62 -10.84
CA VAL A 22 1.00 15.83 -11.29
C VAL A 22 0.53 14.96 -12.44
N TRP A 23 1.11 15.18 -13.61
CA TRP A 23 0.84 14.44 -14.84
C TRP A 23 1.94 13.41 -15.07
N LEU A 24 1.57 12.13 -15.14
CA LEU A 24 2.44 10.99 -15.39
C LEU A 24 1.98 10.27 -16.68
N PRO A 25 2.82 9.43 -17.31
CA PRO A 25 2.45 8.70 -18.53
C PRO A 25 1.15 7.89 -18.39
N ASP A 26 0.90 7.35 -17.20
CA ASP A 26 -0.26 6.48 -16.92
C ASP A 26 -1.48 7.24 -16.35
N GLY A 27 -1.43 8.58 -16.35
CA GLY A 27 -2.53 9.44 -15.91
C GLY A 27 -2.08 10.61 -15.04
N TRP A 28 -3.03 11.35 -14.48
CA TRP A 28 -2.75 12.53 -13.67
C TRP A 28 -3.47 12.46 -12.32
N TRP A 29 -3.00 13.26 -11.37
CA TRP A 29 -3.64 13.41 -10.07
C TRP A 29 -3.38 14.77 -9.44
N ALA A 30 -4.30 15.22 -8.61
CA ALA A 30 -4.19 16.48 -7.86
C ALA A 30 -3.86 16.24 -6.39
N GLY A 31 -3.19 17.20 -5.76
CA GLY A 31 -2.95 17.21 -4.32
C GLY A 31 -2.46 18.55 -3.82
N ILE A 32 -2.14 18.60 -2.52
CA ILE A 32 -1.55 19.75 -1.86
C ILE A 32 -0.07 19.45 -1.62
N ALA A 33 0.79 20.20 -2.29
CA ALA A 33 2.23 20.19 -2.12
C ALA A 33 2.62 20.95 -0.84
N GLU A 34 3.49 20.35 -0.05
CA GLU A 34 4.08 20.97 1.12
C GLU A 34 5.56 20.58 1.24
N GLU A 35 6.37 21.49 1.78
CA GLU A 35 7.77 21.19 2.02
C GLU A 35 7.92 20.26 3.23
N VAL A 36 8.76 19.24 3.07
CA VAL A 36 9.21 18.39 4.16
C VAL A 36 10.26 19.15 4.97
N LEU A 37 9.80 19.72 6.10
CA LEU A 37 10.63 20.45 7.06
C LEU A 37 11.09 19.59 8.25
N ASP A 38 10.52 18.40 8.40
CA ASP A 38 10.87 17.45 9.44
C ASP A 38 12.33 16.98 9.28
N ALA A 39 13.18 17.32 10.25
CA ALA A 39 14.60 17.06 10.18
C ALA A 39 14.94 15.56 10.24
N GLU A 40 14.13 14.76 10.94
CA GLU A 40 14.34 13.32 11.11
C GLU A 40 13.93 12.57 9.83
N MET A 41 12.84 12.98 9.20
CA MET A 41 12.30 12.34 7.99
C MET A 41 12.94 12.81 6.68
N ARG A 42 13.53 14.01 6.65
CA ARG A 42 13.99 14.64 5.41
C ARG A 42 15.07 13.84 4.70
N LEU A 43 16.11 13.40 5.41
CA LEU A 43 17.28 12.78 4.79
C LEU A 43 16.99 11.36 4.24
N PRO A 44 16.30 10.46 4.98
CA PRO A 44 15.91 9.15 4.45
C PRO A 44 15.03 9.25 3.20
N VAL A 45 14.02 10.14 3.23
CA VAL A 45 13.11 10.33 2.08
C VAL A 45 13.85 10.95 0.90
N LEU A 46 14.70 11.95 1.13
CA LEU A 46 15.51 12.54 0.08
C LEU A 46 16.43 11.52 -0.60
N ARG A 47 17.04 10.62 0.18
CA ARG A 47 17.84 9.51 -0.37
C ARG A 47 16.99 8.63 -1.30
N GLN A 48 15.77 8.26 -0.89
CA GLN A 48 14.88 7.47 -1.74
C GLN A 48 14.48 8.21 -3.03
N VAL A 49 14.17 9.51 -2.95
CA VAL A 49 13.86 10.33 -4.13
C VAL A 49 15.05 10.39 -5.09
N LEU A 50 16.27 10.56 -4.57
CA LEU A 50 17.48 10.57 -5.38
C LEU A 50 17.74 9.20 -6.04
N ILE A 51 17.49 8.09 -5.33
CA ILE A 51 17.57 6.73 -5.91
C ILE A 51 16.53 6.58 -7.03
N ALA A 52 15.28 7.00 -6.79
CA ALA A 52 14.19 6.92 -7.75
C ALA A 52 14.42 7.81 -8.98
N SER A 53 15.16 8.92 -8.84
CA SER A 53 15.58 9.79 -9.95
C SER A 53 16.57 9.12 -10.92
N GLY A 54 17.05 7.92 -10.58
CA GLY A 54 17.90 7.10 -11.42
C GLY A 54 19.27 7.73 -11.66
N PHE A 55 19.65 7.87 -12.94
CA PHE A 55 20.97 8.40 -13.30
C PHE A 55 21.14 9.89 -13.00
N ALA A 56 20.04 10.64 -12.84
CA ALA A 56 20.08 12.09 -12.70
C ALA A 56 20.87 12.53 -11.46
N ALA A 57 20.62 11.91 -10.30
CA ALA A 57 21.38 12.21 -9.08
C ALA A 57 22.89 11.99 -9.25
N ARG A 58 23.27 10.88 -9.89
CA ARG A 58 24.68 10.53 -10.17
C ARG A 58 25.35 11.51 -11.15
N LEU A 59 24.60 12.00 -12.13
CA LEU A 59 25.08 13.00 -13.10
C LEU A 59 25.48 14.31 -12.41
N PHE A 60 24.82 14.65 -11.30
CA PHE A 60 25.13 15.81 -10.46
C PHE A 60 26.08 15.49 -9.29
N GLY A 61 26.78 14.36 -9.34
CA GLY A 61 27.82 14.00 -8.37
C GLY A 61 27.28 13.46 -7.03
N VAL A 62 25.99 13.15 -6.94
CA VAL A 62 25.36 12.59 -5.74
C VAL A 62 25.04 11.11 -6.00
N ASP A 63 25.82 10.19 -5.42
CA ASP A 63 25.49 8.75 -5.45
C ASP A 63 24.82 8.34 -4.13
N PRO A 64 23.47 8.35 -4.06
CA PRO A 64 22.74 8.15 -2.81
C PRO A 64 22.93 6.77 -2.18
N LEU A 65 23.45 5.79 -2.96
CA LEU A 65 23.75 4.44 -2.49
C LEU A 65 25.13 4.29 -1.83
N LYS A 66 26.05 5.24 -2.08
CA LYS A 66 27.42 5.17 -1.56
C LYS A 66 27.73 6.24 -0.52
N LEU A 67 27.05 7.38 -0.58
CA LEU A 67 27.26 8.49 0.34
C LEU A 67 26.73 8.17 1.73
N SER A 68 27.52 8.47 2.76
CA SER A 68 27.04 8.50 4.14
C SER A 68 25.97 9.56 4.34
N ASP A 69 25.21 9.44 5.43
CA ASP A 69 24.14 10.39 5.77
C ASP A 69 24.67 11.82 5.94
N GLU A 70 25.85 11.96 6.56
CA GLU A 70 26.51 13.26 6.75
C GLU A 70 26.93 13.91 5.43
N GLU A 71 27.51 13.14 4.51
CA GLU A 71 27.92 13.62 3.19
C GLU A 71 26.70 13.98 2.33
N LEU A 72 25.67 13.13 2.36
CA LEU A 72 24.44 13.36 1.63
C LEU A 72 23.74 14.63 2.14
N SER A 73 23.65 14.80 3.45
CA SER A 73 23.07 16.00 4.08
C SER A 73 23.81 17.28 3.67
N ARG A 74 25.16 17.23 3.67
CA ARG A 74 26.00 18.36 3.25
C ARG A 74 25.78 18.72 1.77
N LEU A 75 25.78 17.73 0.89
CA LEU A 75 25.66 17.93 -0.56
C LEU A 75 24.25 18.34 -0.98
N THR A 76 23.24 18.03 -0.16
CA THR A 76 21.82 18.27 -0.49
C THR A 76 21.14 19.27 0.44
N HIS A 77 21.91 20.04 1.21
CA HIS A 77 21.38 21.05 2.14
C HIS A 77 20.40 22.03 1.47
N ASP A 78 20.69 22.42 0.24
CA ASP A 78 19.85 23.34 -0.54
C ASP A 78 18.69 22.66 -1.26
N TYR A 79 18.60 21.33 -1.24
CA TYR A 79 17.52 20.63 -1.92
C TYR A 79 16.22 20.90 -1.17
N ARG A 80 15.11 20.97 -1.88
CA ARG A 80 13.79 21.19 -1.28
C ARG A 80 12.96 19.97 -1.61
N LEU A 81 12.57 19.26 -0.56
CA LEU A 81 11.79 18.04 -0.68
C LEU A 81 10.32 18.43 -0.53
N ILE A 82 9.52 18.18 -1.55
CA ILE A 82 8.09 18.44 -1.55
C ILE A 82 7.36 17.10 -1.43
N ARG A 83 6.46 16.98 -0.46
CA ARG A 83 5.49 15.88 -0.40
C ARG A 83 4.13 16.39 -0.85
N ILE A 84 3.36 15.56 -1.55
CA ILE A 84 2.04 15.95 -2.06
C ILE A 84 0.96 15.10 -1.39
N ARG A 85 0.09 15.75 -0.60
CA ARG A 85 -1.06 15.12 0.08
C ARG A 85 -2.26 15.07 -0.86
N ARG A 86 -2.80 13.88 -1.13
CA ARG A 86 -3.90 13.69 -2.09
C ARG A 86 -5.28 13.68 -1.41
N THR A 87 -5.58 12.64 -0.64
CA THR A 87 -6.96 12.40 -0.14
C THR A 87 -7.37 13.30 1.03
N VAL A 88 -6.47 13.49 2.00
CA VAL A 88 -6.76 14.30 3.21
C VAL A 88 -6.96 15.76 2.86
N ALA A 89 -6.14 16.27 1.93
CA ALA A 89 -6.21 17.63 1.39
C ALA A 89 -7.59 18.00 0.87
N ARG A 90 -8.29 17.06 0.23
CA ARG A 90 -9.64 17.25 -0.32
C ARG A 90 -10.77 16.85 0.65
N ARG A 91 -10.46 16.67 1.94
CA ARG A 91 -11.39 16.21 2.99
C ARG A 91 -12.11 14.90 2.62
N GLY A 92 -11.37 14.00 1.99
CA GLY A 92 -11.87 12.70 1.54
C GLY A 92 -11.67 11.59 2.56
N LYS A 93 -12.43 10.51 2.40
CA LYS A 93 -12.23 9.23 3.08
C LYS A 93 -11.33 8.31 2.28
N ILE A 94 -10.52 7.51 2.96
CA ILE A 94 -9.75 6.42 2.37
C ILE A 94 -10.44 5.11 2.72
N ILE A 95 -10.94 4.41 1.72
CA ILE A 95 -11.64 3.13 1.87
C ILE A 95 -10.68 2.01 1.46
N ILE A 96 -10.40 1.09 2.37
CA ILE A 96 -9.42 0.01 2.16
C ILE A 96 -10.15 -1.35 2.26
N PRO A 97 -10.46 -2.01 1.13
CA PRO A 97 -10.83 -3.41 1.13
C PRO A 97 -9.65 -4.26 1.63
N ALA A 98 -9.82 -4.98 2.74
CA ALA A 98 -8.78 -5.84 3.29
C ALA A 98 -9.34 -7.18 3.79
N PHE A 99 -8.53 -8.23 3.70
CA PHE A 99 -8.88 -9.52 4.30
C PHE A 99 -8.91 -9.40 5.82
N ALA A 100 -9.95 -9.94 6.43
CA ALA A 100 -10.18 -9.83 7.87
C ALA A 100 -9.05 -10.41 8.73
N VAL A 101 -8.34 -11.41 8.20
CA VAL A 101 -7.21 -12.08 8.85
C VAL A 101 -5.93 -11.79 8.05
N GLY A 102 -4.86 -11.43 8.75
CA GLY A 102 -3.56 -11.10 8.18
C GLY A 102 -3.50 -9.65 7.70
N ARG A 103 -4.13 -9.33 6.55
CA ARG A 103 -3.94 -8.02 5.88
C ARG A 103 -4.43 -6.84 6.71
N THR A 104 -5.60 -6.95 7.34
CA THR A 104 -6.08 -5.90 8.24
C THR A 104 -5.11 -5.65 9.40
N GLN A 105 -4.56 -6.70 10.02
CA GLN A 105 -3.64 -6.56 11.15
C GLN A 105 -2.31 -5.92 10.72
N GLU A 106 -1.76 -6.34 9.57
CA GLU A 106 -0.55 -5.73 9.02
C GLU A 106 -0.74 -4.25 8.69
N LEU A 107 -1.87 -3.88 8.08
CA LEU A 107 -2.19 -2.47 7.83
C LEU A 107 -2.29 -1.66 9.12
N VAL A 108 -2.98 -2.19 10.14
CA VAL A 108 -3.10 -1.52 11.44
C VAL A 108 -1.73 -1.33 12.08
N TYR A 109 -0.88 -2.36 12.04
CA TYR A 109 0.48 -2.29 12.57
C TYR A 109 1.32 -1.24 11.83
N CYS A 110 1.30 -1.25 10.49
CA CYS A 110 2.02 -0.26 9.70
C CYS A 110 1.53 1.18 9.98
N LEU A 111 0.21 1.39 10.07
CA LEU A 111 -0.35 2.70 10.40
C LEU A 111 0.06 3.15 11.81
N ASN A 112 0.06 2.23 12.78
CA ASN A 112 0.51 2.52 14.15
C ASN A 112 1.96 2.98 14.16
N ARG A 113 2.84 2.24 13.46
CA ARG A 113 4.26 2.57 13.35
C ARG A 113 4.47 3.95 12.70
N LEU A 114 3.85 4.17 11.54
CA LEU A 114 3.95 5.45 10.82
C LEU A 114 3.43 6.65 11.62
N VAL A 115 2.36 6.48 12.40
CA VAL A 115 1.85 7.56 13.28
C VAL A 115 2.77 7.77 14.47
N SER A 116 3.27 6.69 15.08
CA SER A 116 4.15 6.75 16.25
C SER A 116 5.52 7.38 15.93
N GLU A 117 6.00 7.17 14.71
CA GLU A 117 7.26 7.73 14.19
C GLU A 117 7.07 9.13 13.57
N GLY A 118 5.84 9.67 13.57
CA GLY A 118 5.55 10.99 13.00
C GLY A 118 5.60 11.07 11.47
N GLU A 119 5.73 9.94 10.78
CA GLU A 119 5.79 9.89 9.31
C GLU A 119 4.49 10.39 8.65
N ILE A 120 3.35 10.11 9.30
CA ILE A 120 2.03 10.56 8.87
C ILE A 120 1.28 11.28 9.99
N ASP A 121 0.50 12.29 9.62
CA ASP A 121 -0.40 12.93 10.56
C ASP A 121 -1.43 11.93 11.09
N PRO A 122 -1.78 12.00 12.39
CA PRO A 122 -2.80 11.13 12.96
C PRO A 122 -4.17 11.41 12.32
N LEU A 123 -4.77 10.35 11.77
CA LEU A 123 -6.13 10.36 11.22
C LEU A 123 -6.99 9.33 11.96
N PRO A 124 -8.31 9.56 12.12
CA PRO A 124 -9.22 8.53 12.57
C PRO A 124 -9.14 7.29 11.66
N VAL A 125 -8.92 6.12 12.26
CA VAL A 125 -8.86 4.83 11.55
C VAL A 125 -9.92 3.89 12.12
N TYR A 126 -10.77 3.36 11.25
CA TYR A 126 -11.85 2.45 11.59
C TYR A 126 -11.61 1.08 10.98
N VAL A 127 -11.55 0.04 11.81
CA VAL A 127 -11.62 -1.35 11.35
C VAL A 127 -13.06 -1.82 11.47
N ASP A 128 -13.75 -1.87 10.33
CA ASP A 128 -15.18 -2.19 10.26
C ASP A 128 -15.41 -3.58 9.67
N SER A 129 -15.16 -4.59 10.50
CA SER A 129 -15.44 -5.99 10.19
C SER A 129 -15.46 -6.80 11.48
N PRO A 130 -16.63 -7.33 11.91
CA PRO A 130 -16.71 -8.14 13.13
C PRO A 130 -15.72 -9.31 13.13
N LEU A 131 -15.50 -9.94 11.96
CA LEU A 131 -14.50 -10.99 11.80
C LEU A 131 -13.08 -10.46 12.00
N ALA A 132 -12.74 -9.29 11.44
CA ALA A 132 -11.42 -8.71 11.60
C ALA A 132 -11.15 -8.31 13.06
N VAL A 133 -12.15 -7.74 13.75
CA VAL A 133 -12.04 -7.42 15.18
C VAL A 133 -11.79 -8.68 16.01
N ASN A 134 -12.52 -9.76 15.73
CA ASN A 134 -12.32 -11.03 16.42
C ASN A 134 -10.96 -11.66 16.12
N ALA A 135 -10.51 -11.62 14.86
CA ALA A 135 -9.18 -12.08 14.47
C ALA A 135 -8.08 -11.29 15.17
N THR A 136 -8.18 -9.96 15.20
CA THR A 136 -7.23 -9.09 15.91
C THR A 136 -7.12 -9.46 17.39
N ARG A 137 -8.23 -9.79 18.07
CA ARG A 137 -8.19 -10.25 19.47
C ARG A 137 -7.39 -11.54 19.63
N VAL A 138 -7.42 -12.44 18.64
CA VAL A 138 -6.60 -13.66 18.64
C VAL A 138 -5.12 -13.30 18.46
N PHE A 139 -4.79 -12.42 17.50
CA PHE A 139 -3.41 -11.94 17.31
C PHE A 139 -2.85 -11.30 18.58
N GLN A 140 -3.63 -10.44 19.25
CA GLN A 140 -3.22 -9.79 20.50
C GLN A 140 -2.97 -10.78 21.64
N LYS A 141 -3.71 -11.90 21.69
CA LYS A 141 -3.50 -12.97 22.69
C LYS A 141 -2.22 -13.78 22.44
N HIS A 142 -1.75 -13.81 21.20
CA HIS A 142 -0.57 -14.57 20.77
C HIS A 142 0.56 -13.65 20.28
N ALA A 143 0.79 -12.55 21.00
CA ALA A 143 1.84 -11.59 20.67
C ALA A 143 3.26 -12.18 20.76
N ASP A 144 3.41 -13.30 21.48
CA ASP A 144 4.64 -14.11 21.55
C ASP A 144 5.03 -14.73 20.21
N LEU A 145 4.07 -14.87 19.27
CA LEU A 145 4.30 -15.42 17.94
C LEU A 145 4.66 -14.35 16.89
N PHE A 146 4.71 -13.07 17.26
CA PHE A 146 5.15 -12.01 16.35
C PHE A 146 6.64 -12.12 16.05
N ASP A 147 7.05 -11.55 14.92
CA ASP A 147 8.47 -11.47 14.57
C ASP A 147 9.27 -10.59 15.54
N ALA A 148 10.60 -10.70 15.49
CA ALA A 148 11.48 -10.01 16.43
C ALA A 148 11.32 -8.48 16.38
N GLU A 149 11.15 -7.90 15.18
CA GLU A 149 10.95 -6.46 14.96
C GLU A 149 9.66 -5.98 15.65
N THR A 150 8.55 -6.68 15.43
CA THR A 150 7.26 -6.35 16.04
C THR A 150 7.32 -6.50 17.56
N GLN A 151 7.95 -7.55 18.07
CA GLN A 151 8.10 -7.72 19.51
C GLN A 151 8.96 -6.61 20.13
N GLU A 152 10.01 -6.17 19.44
CA GLU A 152 10.84 -5.06 19.89
C GLU A 152 10.08 -3.74 19.90
N PHE A 153 9.31 -3.45 18.85
CA PHE A 153 8.41 -2.29 18.80
C PHE A 153 7.45 -2.25 20.00
N VAL A 154 6.84 -3.39 20.35
CA VAL A 154 5.95 -3.49 21.51
C VAL A 154 6.71 -3.32 22.84
N ARG A 155 7.90 -3.91 22.97
CA ARG A 155 8.72 -3.84 24.19
C ARG A 155 9.24 -2.43 24.49
N ASN A 156 9.57 -1.66 23.45
CA ASN A 156 10.09 -0.30 23.59
C ASN A 156 9.04 0.71 24.10
N GLY A 157 7.81 0.25 24.35
CA GLY A 157 6.80 1.00 25.08
C GLY A 157 6.08 2.07 24.26
N THR A 158 6.31 2.10 22.94
CA THR A 158 5.72 3.12 22.06
C THR A 158 4.21 2.98 21.99
N HIS A 159 3.68 1.79 21.66
CA HIS A 159 2.25 1.41 21.74
C HIS A 159 2.04 -0.12 21.56
N PRO A 160 0.88 -0.70 21.93
CA PRO A 160 0.56 -2.08 21.54
C PRO A 160 0.52 -2.22 20.01
N ALA A 161 1.10 -3.29 19.44
CA ALA A 161 1.27 -3.42 17.98
C ALA A 161 0.00 -3.14 17.16
N LEU A 162 -1.15 -3.60 17.65
CA LEU A 162 -2.45 -3.51 16.98
C LEU A 162 -3.40 -2.50 17.63
N SER A 163 -2.88 -1.44 18.26
CA SER A 163 -3.67 -0.38 18.90
C SER A 163 -2.92 0.95 18.91
N PHE A 164 -3.62 2.03 18.58
CA PHE A 164 -3.13 3.41 18.69
C PHE A 164 -4.29 4.37 18.94
N PRO A 165 -4.05 5.60 19.44
CA PRO A 165 -5.10 6.48 19.95
C PRO A 165 -6.25 6.78 18.97
N GLN A 166 -5.98 6.84 17.67
CA GLN A 166 -6.96 7.16 16.63
C GLN A 166 -7.64 5.92 16.02
N LEU A 167 -7.30 4.72 16.48
CA LEU A 167 -7.86 3.46 15.99
C LEU A 167 -9.16 3.10 16.72
N THR A 168 -10.20 2.76 15.98
CA THR A 168 -11.46 2.24 16.54
C THR A 168 -11.87 0.95 15.83
N TYR A 169 -12.14 -0.09 16.61
CA TYR A 169 -12.67 -1.37 16.13
C TYR A 169 -14.19 -1.36 16.20
N ILE A 170 -14.85 -1.45 15.05
CA ILE A 170 -16.31 -1.34 14.94
C ILE A 170 -16.94 -2.73 14.94
N GLN A 171 -17.89 -2.95 15.85
CA GLN A 171 -18.65 -4.21 15.94
C GLN A 171 -20.12 -4.01 15.58
N SER A 172 -20.74 -2.94 16.06
CA SER A 172 -22.16 -2.69 15.82
C SER A 172 -22.44 -2.33 14.36
N VAL A 173 -23.67 -2.57 13.91
CA VAL A 173 -24.11 -2.18 12.57
C VAL A 173 -24.43 -0.68 12.54
N GLU A 174 -24.88 -0.15 13.67
CA GLU A 174 -25.26 1.24 13.88
C GLU A 174 -24.03 2.15 13.73
N GLU A 175 -22.92 1.83 14.39
CA GLU A 175 -21.66 2.57 14.24
C GLU A 175 -21.12 2.48 12.81
N SER A 176 -21.17 1.30 12.20
CA SER A 176 -20.77 1.07 10.80
C SER A 176 -21.53 1.99 9.83
N LYS A 177 -22.85 2.08 10.02
CA LYS A 177 -23.71 2.98 9.24
C LYS A 177 -23.34 4.45 9.47
N ALA A 178 -23.13 4.85 10.72
CA ALA A 178 -22.80 6.22 11.09
C ALA A 178 -21.50 6.72 10.44
N LEU A 179 -20.53 5.84 10.14
CA LEU A 179 -19.31 6.21 9.40
C LEU A 179 -19.60 6.79 8.01
N ASN A 180 -20.72 6.42 7.37
CA ASN A 180 -21.05 6.91 6.04
C ASN A 180 -21.43 8.40 6.06
N ASP A 181 -22.06 8.87 7.13
CA ASP A 181 -22.56 10.25 7.25
C ASP A 181 -21.51 11.25 7.75
N ARG A 182 -20.37 10.75 8.22
CA ARG A 182 -19.23 11.58 8.67
C ARG A 182 -18.56 12.30 7.50
N HIS A 183 -18.05 13.50 7.73
CA HIS A 183 -17.51 14.40 6.68
C HIS A 183 -16.03 14.72 6.81
N GLU A 184 -15.43 14.39 7.94
CA GLU A 184 -13.99 14.46 8.17
C GLU A 184 -13.24 13.39 7.38
N SER A 185 -11.95 13.65 7.15
CA SER A 185 -11.05 12.65 6.58
C SER A 185 -10.79 11.54 7.59
N MET A 186 -10.94 10.30 7.13
CA MET A 186 -10.73 9.09 7.91
C MET A 186 -10.29 7.94 7.02
N ILE A 187 -9.73 6.91 7.64
CA ILE A 187 -9.43 5.63 7.00
C ILE A 187 -10.47 4.61 7.47
N ILE A 188 -11.09 3.88 6.53
CA ILE A 188 -12.00 2.77 6.82
C ILE A 188 -11.41 1.51 6.20
N ILE A 189 -10.98 0.58 7.05
CA ILE A 189 -10.51 -0.76 6.67
C ILE A 189 -11.67 -1.73 6.88
N SER A 190 -12.14 -2.35 5.80
CA SER A 190 -13.31 -3.25 5.88
C SER A 190 -13.14 -4.49 5.01
N ALA A 191 -13.73 -5.59 5.47
CA ALA A 191 -13.74 -6.86 4.77
C ALA A 191 -14.95 -6.98 3.84
N SER A 192 -14.86 -7.73 2.74
CA SER A 192 -13.71 -8.57 2.32
C SER A 192 -12.66 -7.86 1.44
N GLY A 193 -11.45 -8.45 1.41
CA GLY A 193 -10.29 -7.91 0.69
C GLY A 193 -10.40 -7.85 -0.84
N MET A 194 -11.35 -8.57 -1.41
CA MET A 194 -11.69 -8.48 -2.84
C MET A 194 -12.98 -7.72 -3.13
N ALA A 195 -13.55 -7.08 -2.11
CA ALA A 195 -14.79 -6.33 -2.19
C ALA A 195 -16.00 -7.11 -2.73
N GLU A 196 -16.08 -8.42 -2.48
CA GLU A 196 -17.17 -9.26 -2.99
C GLU A 196 -18.36 -9.34 -2.02
N ASN A 197 -18.11 -9.15 -0.72
CA ASN A 197 -19.11 -9.30 0.33
C ASN A 197 -18.74 -8.50 1.57
N GLY A 198 -19.71 -8.38 2.48
CA GLY A 198 -19.52 -7.74 3.79
C GLY A 198 -19.72 -6.23 3.76
N ARG A 199 -19.30 -5.58 4.85
CA ARG A 199 -19.52 -4.14 5.09
C ARG A 199 -18.80 -3.25 4.09
N ILE A 200 -17.71 -3.74 3.48
CA ILE A 200 -16.98 -3.00 2.44
C ILE A 200 -17.87 -2.59 1.26
N LEU A 201 -18.86 -3.42 0.88
CA LEU A 201 -19.78 -3.09 -0.21
C LEU A 201 -20.63 -1.86 0.12
N HIS A 202 -21.05 -1.71 1.38
CA HIS A 202 -21.80 -0.54 1.84
C HIS A 202 -20.91 0.70 1.84
N HIS A 203 -19.67 0.60 2.32
CA HIS A 203 -18.74 1.73 2.25
C HIS A 203 -18.44 2.13 0.81
N LEU A 204 -18.19 1.17 -0.08
CA LEU A 204 -17.97 1.46 -1.50
C LEU A 204 -19.19 2.11 -2.14
N ARG A 205 -20.40 1.57 -1.95
CA ARG A 205 -21.64 2.17 -2.47
C ARG A 205 -21.79 3.63 -2.07
N ASN A 206 -21.53 3.96 -0.80
CA ASN A 206 -21.71 5.33 -0.28
C ASN A 206 -20.58 6.29 -0.68
N ASN A 207 -19.38 5.78 -1.00
CA ASN A 207 -18.18 6.62 -1.14
C ASN A 207 -17.61 6.68 -2.56
N LEU A 208 -17.93 5.70 -3.43
CA LEU A 208 -17.30 5.55 -4.75
C LEU A 208 -17.63 6.67 -5.74
N GLN A 209 -18.81 7.29 -5.61
CA GLN A 209 -19.27 8.38 -6.48
C GLN A 209 -18.78 9.76 -6.01
N ASN A 210 -18.04 9.84 -4.91
CA ASN A 210 -17.50 11.11 -4.42
C ASN A 210 -16.02 11.25 -4.84
N PRO A 211 -15.66 12.24 -5.68
CA PRO A 211 -14.29 12.42 -6.18
C PRO A 211 -13.29 12.85 -5.09
N ARG A 212 -13.76 13.23 -3.90
CA ARG A 212 -12.89 13.48 -2.75
C ARG A 212 -12.33 12.17 -2.17
N ASN A 213 -12.99 11.05 -2.35
CA ASN A 213 -12.61 9.80 -1.72
C ASN A 213 -11.56 9.04 -2.52
N THR A 214 -10.87 8.13 -1.83
CA THR A 214 -9.91 7.21 -2.43
C THR A 214 -10.25 5.79 -2.01
N VAL A 215 -10.27 4.86 -2.96
CA VAL A 215 -10.26 3.43 -2.70
C VAL A 215 -8.82 2.94 -2.82
N LEU A 216 -8.28 2.38 -1.75
CA LEU A 216 -6.92 1.87 -1.70
C LEU A 216 -6.95 0.34 -1.75
N ILE A 217 -6.50 -0.22 -2.87
CA ILE A 217 -6.38 -1.67 -3.07
C ILE A 217 -5.01 -2.13 -2.61
N VAL A 218 -4.97 -3.00 -1.60
CA VAL A 218 -3.73 -3.44 -0.92
C VAL A 218 -3.41 -4.92 -1.14
N SER A 219 -4.20 -5.62 -1.94
CA SER A 219 -4.07 -7.06 -2.14
C SER A 219 -4.36 -7.43 -3.58
N TRP A 220 -3.83 -8.57 -4.02
CA TRP A 220 -4.18 -9.11 -5.34
C TRP A 220 -5.69 -9.34 -5.42
N GLN A 221 -6.24 -9.08 -6.60
CA GLN A 221 -7.66 -9.11 -6.88
C GLN A 221 -7.95 -10.18 -7.92
N ALA A 222 -8.80 -11.15 -7.57
CA ALA A 222 -9.12 -12.24 -8.48
C ALA A 222 -9.94 -11.76 -9.69
N PRO A 223 -9.74 -12.38 -10.87
CA PRO A 223 -10.56 -12.07 -12.04
C PRO A 223 -12.06 -12.08 -11.72
N ASN A 224 -12.78 -11.15 -12.35
CA ASN A 224 -14.24 -10.98 -12.23
C ASN A 224 -14.77 -10.42 -10.90
N THR A 225 -13.93 -10.24 -9.88
CA THR A 225 -14.34 -9.59 -8.61
C THR A 225 -14.54 -8.08 -8.78
N LEU A 226 -15.39 -7.48 -7.94
CA LEU A 226 -15.55 -6.03 -7.86
C LEU A 226 -14.20 -5.36 -7.58
N GLY A 227 -13.41 -5.91 -6.65
CA GLY A 227 -12.10 -5.37 -6.33
C GLY A 227 -11.15 -5.36 -7.53
N ARG A 228 -11.22 -6.36 -8.43
CA ARG A 228 -10.44 -6.37 -9.68
C ARG A 228 -10.85 -5.25 -10.63
N ARG A 229 -12.15 -5.06 -10.85
CA ARG A 229 -12.69 -3.98 -11.69
C ARG A 229 -12.29 -2.60 -11.18
N LEU A 230 -12.31 -2.42 -9.85
CA LEU A 230 -11.83 -1.21 -9.19
C LEU A 230 -10.32 -1.02 -9.41
N ALA A 231 -9.51 -2.07 -9.20
CA ALA A 231 -8.06 -2.01 -9.41
C ALA A 231 -7.68 -1.68 -10.86
N GLU A 232 -8.47 -2.16 -11.83
CA GLU A 232 -8.34 -1.84 -13.26
C GLU A 232 -8.98 -0.49 -13.63
N ARG A 233 -9.52 0.23 -12.64
CA ARG A 233 -10.08 1.58 -12.76
C ARG A 233 -11.26 1.68 -13.72
N GLU A 234 -12.08 0.64 -13.82
CA GLU A 234 -13.32 0.68 -14.59
C GLU A 234 -14.16 1.93 -14.22
N PRO A 235 -14.69 2.68 -15.19
CA PRO A 235 -15.37 3.96 -14.94
C PRO A 235 -16.70 3.79 -14.20
N ALA A 236 -17.31 2.60 -14.25
CA ALA A 236 -18.52 2.27 -13.51
C ALA A 236 -18.53 0.79 -13.15
N VAL A 237 -19.05 0.47 -11.97
CA VAL A 237 -19.13 -0.90 -11.44
C VAL A 237 -20.51 -1.15 -10.83
N ARG A 238 -20.91 -2.41 -10.68
CA ARG A 238 -22.18 -2.76 -10.03
C ARG A 238 -21.98 -3.11 -8.57
N ILE A 239 -22.75 -2.49 -7.68
CA ILE A 239 -22.76 -2.77 -6.24
C ILE A 239 -24.22 -2.96 -5.81
N PHE A 240 -24.55 -4.10 -5.23
CA PHE A 240 -25.94 -4.50 -4.93
C PHE A 240 -26.90 -4.41 -6.14
N GLY A 241 -26.39 -4.75 -7.34
CA GLY A 241 -27.15 -4.69 -8.60
C GLY A 241 -27.24 -3.30 -9.24
N GLU A 242 -27.00 -2.24 -8.48
CA GLU A 242 -27.05 -0.85 -8.95
C GLU A 242 -25.72 -0.45 -9.61
N LEU A 243 -25.80 0.34 -10.67
CA LEU A 243 -24.62 0.91 -11.33
C LEU A 243 -24.11 2.11 -10.52
N CYS A 244 -22.83 2.09 -10.16
CA CYS A 244 -22.15 3.17 -9.46
C CYS A 244 -21.01 3.71 -10.34
N GLU A 245 -21.02 5.01 -10.62
CA GLU A 245 -19.91 5.67 -11.30
C GLU A 245 -18.69 5.77 -10.37
N ARG A 246 -17.52 5.40 -10.88
CA ARG A 246 -16.26 5.52 -10.15
C ARG A 246 -15.69 6.92 -10.34
N ARG A 247 -16.13 7.85 -9.48
CA ARG A 247 -15.56 9.19 -9.40
C ARG A 247 -14.45 9.29 -8.36
N ALA A 248 -14.49 8.46 -7.33
CA ALA A 248 -13.41 8.30 -6.38
C ALA A 248 -12.13 7.82 -7.08
N GLU A 249 -11.02 8.27 -6.54
CA GLU A 249 -9.71 7.84 -6.98
C GLU A 249 -9.46 6.38 -6.58
N VAL A 250 -8.81 5.60 -7.44
CA VAL A 250 -8.36 4.25 -7.08
C VAL A 250 -6.84 4.16 -7.17
N VAL A 251 -6.24 3.75 -6.06
CA VAL A 251 -4.80 3.55 -5.89
C VAL A 251 -4.56 2.10 -5.51
N THR A 252 -3.51 1.48 -6.06
CA THR A 252 -3.12 0.11 -5.76
C THR A 252 -1.72 0.10 -5.16
N ILE A 253 -1.54 -0.60 -4.05
CA ILE A 253 -0.22 -0.89 -3.45
C ILE A 253 0.01 -2.39 -3.55
N GLY A 254 1.00 -2.80 -4.35
CA GLY A 254 1.31 -4.22 -4.57
C GLY A 254 2.06 -4.89 -3.41
N GLY A 255 2.69 -4.12 -2.52
CA GLY A 255 3.56 -4.63 -1.46
C GLY A 255 2.86 -5.40 -0.34
N PHE A 256 1.56 -5.21 -0.15
CA PHE A 256 0.82 -5.79 0.98
C PHE A 256 0.18 -7.15 0.69
N SER A 257 0.42 -7.77 -0.47
CA SER A 257 -0.23 -9.05 -0.80
C SER A 257 0.27 -10.24 0.03
N ALA A 258 1.40 -10.11 0.76
CA ALA A 258 2.12 -11.19 1.46
C ALA A 258 2.51 -12.39 0.58
N HIS A 259 2.40 -12.26 -0.74
CA HIS A 259 2.90 -13.25 -1.68
C HIS A 259 4.33 -12.89 -2.08
N ALA A 260 5.19 -13.89 -2.14
CA ALA A 260 6.55 -13.71 -2.62
C ALA A 260 6.54 -13.19 -4.06
N GLY A 261 7.35 -12.16 -4.33
CA GLY A 261 7.61 -11.70 -5.69
C GLY A 261 8.37 -12.75 -6.52
N GLN A 262 8.45 -12.54 -7.83
CA GLN A 262 9.09 -13.47 -8.77
C GLN A 262 10.50 -13.86 -8.34
N ASP A 263 11.35 -12.88 -7.99
CA ASP A 263 12.74 -13.15 -7.60
C ASP A 263 12.84 -13.97 -6.31
N MET A 264 11.95 -13.73 -5.35
CA MET A 264 11.89 -14.50 -4.10
C MET A 264 11.41 -15.93 -4.35
N LEU A 265 10.45 -16.14 -5.25
CA LEU A 265 9.99 -17.48 -5.64
C LEU A 265 11.10 -18.27 -6.34
N VAL A 266 11.87 -17.64 -7.23
CA VAL A 266 13.02 -18.26 -7.89
C VAL A 266 14.08 -18.63 -6.86
N LYS A 267 14.45 -17.69 -5.98
CA LYS A 267 15.42 -17.95 -4.91
C LYS A 267 14.98 -19.07 -3.97
N TYR A 268 13.70 -19.11 -3.62
CA TYR A 268 13.12 -20.18 -2.80
C TYR A 268 13.24 -21.54 -3.49
N ALA A 269 12.93 -21.62 -4.79
CA ALA A 269 13.10 -22.86 -5.55
C ALA A 269 14.58 -23.27 -5.60
N GLN A 270 15.50 -22.33 -5.86
CA GLN A 270 16.94 -22.57 -5.95
C GLN A 270 17.54 -23.13 -4.65
N ALA A 271 17.02 -22.72 -3.49
CA ALA A 271 17.47 -23.24 -2.20
C ALA A 271 17.31 -24.77 -2.06
N SER A 272 16.39 -25.37 -2.84
CA SER A 272 16.10 -26.80 -2.86
C SER A 272 16.48 -27.47 -4.19
N GLN A 273 17.25 -26.80 -5.05
CA GLN A 273 17.50 -27.25 -6.42
C GLN A 273 18.13 -28.64 -6.53
N SER A 274 18.98 -29.03 -5.58
CA SER A 274 19.68 -30.30 -5.59
C SER A 274 18.78 -31.52 -5.34
N SER A 275 17.61 -31.33 -4.74
CA SER A 275 16.67 -32.42 -4.39
C SER A 275 15.40 -32.44 -5.24
N ILE A 276 15.10 -31.35 -5.98
CA ILE A 276 13.90 -31.23 -6.79
C ILE A 276 14.06 -32.00 -8.11
N GLN A 277 13.18 -32.98 -8.35
CA GLN A 277 13.09 -33.70 -9.62
C GLN A 277 12.07 -33.07 -10.58
N LYS A 278 10.93 -32.64 -10.05
CA LYS A 278 9.82 -32.02 -10.79
C LYS A 278 9.27 -30.83 -9.99
N LEU A 279 8.93 -29.74 -10.66
CA LEU A 279 8.40 -28.52 -10.04
C LEU A 279 6.99 -28.25 -10.57
N PHE A 280 6.01 -28.16 -9.66
CA PHE A 280 4.62 -27.85 -10.02
C PHE A 280 4.27 -26.45 -9.53
N LEU A 281 3.94 -25.56 -10.47
CA LEU A 281 3.39 -24.24 -10.19
C LEU A 281 1.88 -24.36 -10.05
N VAL A 282 1.32 -23.81 -8.99
CA VAL A 282 -0.13 -23.77 -8.75
C VAL A 282 -0.52 -22.38 -8.22
N HIS A 283 -1.82 -22.11 -8.12
CA HIS A 283 -2.35 -20.91 -7.46
C HIS A 283 -1.82 -19.58 -8.03
N GLY A 284 -1.90 -19.41 -9.36
CA GLY A 284 -1.54 -18.18 -10.06
C GLY A 284 -2.32 -18.02 -11.38
N GLU A 285 -2.22 -16.86 -12.02
CA GLU A 285 -2.77 -16.66 -13.36
C GLU A 285 -1.84 -17.29 -14.42
N ALA A 286 -2.40 -17.77 -15.54
CA ALA A 286 -1.63 -18.49 -16.56
C ALA A 286 -0.45 -17.66 -17.12
N ASN A 287 -0.67 -16.37 -17.36
CA ASN A 287 0.38 -15.47 -17.85
C ASN A 287 1.51 -15.28 -16.81
N ALA A 288 1.15 -15.14 -15.53
CA ALA A 288 2.13 -15.02 -14.45
C ALA A 288 2.91 -16.33 -14.24
N ALA A 289 2.23 -17.47 -14.34
CA ALA A 289 2.87 -18.78 -14.30
C ALA A 289 3.85 -18.96 -15.46
N GLY A 290 3.46 -18.57 -16.69
CA GLY A 290 4.34 -18.60 -17.86
C GLY A 290 5.62 -17.79 -17.65
N ALA A 291 5.50 -16.54 -17.19
CA ALA A 291 6.65 -15.69 -16.89
C ALA A 291 7.56 -16.28 -15.79
N LEU A 292 6.98 -16.93 -14.78
CA LEU A 292 7.75 -17.60 -13.73
C LEU A 292 8.46 -18.87 -14.24
N ILE A 293 7.82 -19.64 -15.12
CA ILE A 293 8.43 -20.80 -15.79
C ILE A 293 9.68 -20.39 -16.55
N GLU A 294 9.62 -19.29 -17.31
CA GLU A 294 10.78 -18.78 -18.04
C GLU A 294 11.96 -18.44 -17.12
N LYS A 295 11.69 -17.79 -15.99
CA LYS A 295 12.72 -17.47 -14.99
C LYS A 295 13.31 -18.69 -14.31
N LEU A 296 12.46 -19.65 -13.96
CA LEU A 296 12.92 -20.92 -13.37
C LEU A 296 13.74 -21.75 -14.38
N ASN A 297 13.37 -21.75 -15.66
CA ASN A 297 14.19 -22.35 -16.71
C ASN A 297 15.58 -21.69 -16.81
N GLN A 298 15.64 -20.36 -16.75
CA GLN A 298 16.91 -19.61 -16.71
C GLN A 298 17.74 -19.95 -15.45
N ALA A 299 17.08 -20.24 -14.33
CA ALA A 299 17.71 -20.68 -13.08
C ALA A 299 18.14 -22.17 -13.07
N GLY A 300 17.92 -22.91 -14.17
CA GLY A 300 18.38 -24.29 -14.33
C GLY A 300 17.36 -25.37 -13.97
N PHE A 301 16.11 -25.01 -13.69
CA PHE A 301 15.02 -25.98 -13.59
C PHE A 301 14.60 -26.46 -14.99
N ARG A 302 14.13 -27.71 -15.11
CA ARG A 302 13.81 -28.33 -16.42
C ARG A 302 12.39 -28.91 -16.48
N ASP A 303 12.00 -29.75 -15.51
CA ASP A 303 10.65 -30.32 -15.47
C ASP A 303 9.72 -29.43 -14.62
N ILE A 304 9.25 -28.34 -15.22
CA ILE A 304 8.32 -27.39 -14.61
C ILE A 304 6.94 -27.57 -15.23
N ARG A 305 5.92 -27.73 -14.41
CA ARG A 305 4.53 -27.95 -14.83
C ARG A 305 3.63 -26.89 -14.22
N TYR A 306 2.70 -26.36 -15.01
CA TYR A 306 1.55 -25.59 -14.53
C TYR A 306 0.28 -26.40 -14.86
N PRO A 307 -0.15 -27.30 -13.97
CA PRO A 307 -1.19 -28.27 -14.28
C PRO A 307 -2.58 -27.63 -14.35
N ALA A 308 -3.40 -28.13 -15.27
CA ALA A 308 -4.81 -27.77 -15.31
C ALA A 308 -5.56 -28.40 -14.12
N ARG A 309 -6.67 -27.78 -13.71
CA ARG A 309 -7.54 -28.32 -12.65
C ARG A 309 -8.01 -29.73 -13.02
N GLY A 310 -7.85 -30.68 -12.11
CA GLY A 310 -8.23 -32.08 -12.31
C GLY A 310 -7.18 -32.94 -13.04
N SER A 311 -5.97 -32.40 -13.26
CA SER A 311 -4.85 -33.20 -13.78
C SER A 311 -4.33 -34.17 -12.71
N PHE A 312 -3.89 -35.35 -13.16
CA PHE A 312 -3.22 -36.36 -12.33
C PHE A 312 -1.81 -36.60 -12.86
N PHE A 313 -0.87 -36.85 -11.96
CA PHE A 313 0.52 -37.12 -12.31
C PHE A 313 0.99 -38.35 -11.53
N ASP A 314 1.63 -39.27 -12.24
CA ASP A 314 2.32 -40.40 -11.62
C ASP A 314 3.66 -39.93 -11.05
N TRP A 315 3.97 -40.42 -9.85
CA TRP A 315 5.15 -40.04 -9.07
C TRP A 315 6.40 -40.69 -9.67
#